data_AF-A0A368XTY0-F1
#
_entry.id   AF-A0A368XTY0-F1
#
_cell.length_a   1.000
_cell.length_b   1.000
_cell.length_c   1.000
_cell.angle_alpha   90.00
_cell.angle_beta   90.00
_cell.angle_gamma   90.00
#
_symmetry.space_group_name_H-M   'P 1'
#
loop_
_entity.id
_entity.type
_entity.pdbx_description
1 polymer ?
#
loop_
_entity_poly.entity_id
_entity_poly.type
_entity_poly.pdbx_seq_one_letter_code
_entity_poly.pdbx_strand_id
1 'polypeptide(L)'
;MSRTTRALGAAAALFLAGTAQAQTGAPAPGSLDPYYKVCRGTDPKCYNDWGAFASTPNKVLIYSRTAGPRHANLGPALGPGLNPALAPANAVQNGLIRLLAAEGIQADWTEDVARMTSLNGYKAIIFASPTRDALWDHAKTAAGGTQLDAARHALRQYMRRGGGFVGIHNAFGTEYNWPYYEGLLGNANFYDHG
;
A
#
# COMPACT_ATOMS: atom_id res chain seq x y z
N MET A 1 -23.60 61.02 -26.92
CA MET A 1 -23.42 59.55 -27.07
C MET A 1 -22.81 59.02 -25.78
N SER A 2 -23.63 58.44 -24.90
CA SER A 2 -23.23 57.94 -23.59
C SER A 2 -22.71 56.50 -23.72
N ARG A 3 -21.49 56.22 -23.23
CA ARG A 3 -20.95 54.85 -23.14
C ARG A 3 -21.06 54.38 -21.69
N THR A 4 -21.95 53.44 -21.44
CA THR A 4 -22.11 52.73 -20.17
C THR A 4 -21.10 51.59 -20.09
N THR A 5 -20.15 51.69 -19.16
CA THR A 5 -19.22 50.62 -18.80
C THR A 5 -19.91 49.65 -17.85
N ARG A 6 -20.12 48.39 -18.25
CA ARG A 6 -20.57 47.31 -17.37
C ARG A 6 -19.34 46.71 -16.67
N ALA A 7 -19.26 46.84 -15.35
CA ALA A 7 -18.32 46.07 -14.54
C ALA A 7 -18.89 44.65 -14.33
N LEU A 8 -18.16 43.62 -14.81
CA LEU A 8 -18.40 42.25 -14.40
C LEU A 8 -17.69 42.03 -13.05
N GLY A 9 -18.46 41.83 -11.98
CA GLY A 9 -17.95 41.32 -10.71
C GLY A 9 -17.72 39.82 -10.82
N ALA A 10 -16.46 39.38 -10.75
CA ALA A 10 -16.12 37.97 -10.59
C ALA A 10 -16.31 37.57 -9.12
N ALA A 11 -17.33 36.76 -8.84
CA ALA A 11 -17.50 36.15 -7.53
C ALA A 11 -16.53 34.96 -7.41
N ALA A 12 -15.48 35.11 -6.61
CA ALA A 12 -14.60 34.01 -6.23
C ALA A 12 -15.31 33.13 -5.19
N ALA A 13 -15.74 31.94 -5.59
CA ALA A 13 -16.23 30.93 -4.67
C ALA A 13 -15.04 30.27 -3.97
N LEU A 14 -14.79 30.64 -2.71
CA LEU A 14 -13.89 29.89 -1.84
C LEU A 14 -14.56 28.57 -1.44
N PHE A 15 -14.10 27.47 -2.00
CA PHE A 15 -14.42 26.13 -1.50
C PHE A 15 -13.63 25.91 -0.20
N LEU A 16 -14.32 26.02 0.94
CA LEU A 16 -13.82 25.52 2.21
C LEU A 16 -13.82 23.99 2.13
N ALA A 17 -12.65 23.39 1.92
CA ALA A 17 -12.48 21.95 2.10
C ALA A 17 -12.80 21.61 3.56
N GLY A 18 -13.87 20.85 3.78
CA GLY A 18 -14.20 20.35 5.12
C GLY A 18 -13.04 19.53 5.67
N THR A 19 -12.79 19.65 6.97
CA THR A 19 -11.83 18.79 7.67
C THR A 19 -12.27 17.34 7.51
N ALA A 20 -11.38 16.46 7.03
CA ALA A 20 -11.65 15.03 7.02
C ALA A 20 -11.76 14.54 8.48
N GLN A 21 -12.96 14.21 8.95
CA GLN A 21 -13.15 13.52 10.22
C GLN A 21 -12.57 12.10 10.12
N ALA A 22 -11.65 11.75 11.04
CA ALA A 22 -11.28 10.37 11.27
C ALA A 22 -12.52 9.59 11.79
N GLN A 23 -12.77 8.40 11.23
CA GLN A 23 -13.99 7.64 11.45
C GLN A 23 -13.78 6.56 12.50
N THR A 24 -14.65 6.48 13.50
CA THR A 24 -14.52 5.54 14.64
C THR A 24 -15.43 4.32 14.52
N GLY A 25 -14.94 3.13 14.89
CA GLY A 25 -15.75 1.91 14.96
C GLY A 25 -15.01 0.63 14.59
N ALA A 26 -15.66 -0.52 14.74
CA ALA A 26 -15.21 -1.80 14.19
C ALA A 26 -16.21 -2.34 13.15
N PRO A 27 -15.79 -3.14 12.17
CA PRO A 27 -16.70 -3.78 11.23
C PRO A 27 -17.73 -4.61 11.97
N ALA A 28 -19.00 -4.26 11.78
CA ALA A 28 -20.11 -5.06 12.27
C ALA A 28 -20.01 -6.48 11.69
N PRO A 29 -20.41 -7.53 12.43
CA PRO A 29 -20.50 -8.88 11.90
C PRO A 29 -21.28 -8.90 10.58
N GLY A 30 -20.71 -9.51 9.52
CA GLY A 30 -21.33 -9.57 8.18
C GLY A 30 -20.90 -8.47 7.19
N SER A 31 -20.04 -7.53 7.60
CA SER A 31 -19.48 -6.49 6.72
C SER A 31 -18.34 -6.97 5.81
N LEU A 32 -17.78 -8.15 6.07
CA LEU A 32 -16.76 -8.75 5.21
C LEU A 32 -17.42 -9.47 4.03
N ASP A 33 -16.88 -9.25 2.84
CA ASP A 33 -17.23 -10.05 1.68
C ASP A 33 -16.93 -11.54 1.93
N PRO A 34 -17.87 -12.46 1.64
CA PRO A 34 -17.70 -13.87 1.97
C PRO A 34 -16.62 -14.58 1.13
N TYR A 35 -16.29 -14.10 -0.06
CA TYR A 35 -15.26 -14.69 -0.93
C TYR A 35 -13.88 -14.09 -0.61
N TYR A 36 -13.79 -12.77 -0.65
CA TYR A 36 -12.53 -12.03 -0.54
C TYR A 36 -12.10 -11.83 0.92
N LYS A 37 -13.02 -11.95 1.89
CA LYS A 37 -12.76 -11.74 3.33
C LYS A 37 -12.17 -10.35 3.65
N VAL A 38 -12.48 -9.36 2.82
CA VAL A 38 -12.21 -7.93 3.02
C VAL A 38 -13.54 -7.21 3.24
N CYS A 39 -13.50 -6.10 3.97
CA CYS A 39 -14.65 -5.19 4.00
C CYS A 39 -14.60 -4.33 2.73
N ARG A 40 -15.76 -4.08 2.10
CA ARG A 40 -15.84 -3.40 0.81
C ARG A 40 -16.66 -2.11 0.88
N GLY A 41 -16.34 -1.20 -0.02
CA GLY A 41 -17.06 0.04 -0.21
C GLY A 41 -16.57 1.15 0.71
N THR A 42 -17.31 2.26 0.72
CA THR A 42 -17.03 3.42 1.56
C THR A 42 -17.76 3.35 2.91
N ASP A 43 -18.29 2.18 3.29
CA ASP A 43 -19.00 2.02 4.55
C ASP A 43 -18.01 2.31 5.69
N PRO A 44 -18.26 3.33 6.53
CA PRO A 44 -17.39 3.67 7.66
C PRO A 44 -17.13 2.47 8.58
N LYS A 45 -18.05 1.50 8.65
CA LYS A 45 -17.87 0.27 9.43
C LYS A 45 -16.70 -0.58 8.93
N CYS A 46 -16.29 -0.44 7.67
CA CYS A 46 -15.14 -1.15 7.14
C CYS A 46 -13.80 -0.68 7.71
N TYR A 47 -13.77 0.50 8.33
CA TYR A 47 -12.55 1.10 8.83
C TYR A 47 -12.49 0.96 10.36
N ASN A 48 -11.46 0.27 10.84
CA ASN A 48 -11.15 0.23 12.27
C ASN A 48 -10.26 1.41 12.63
N ASP A 49 -10.76 2.36 13.43
CA ASP A 49 -9.93 3.41 14.04
C ASP A 49 -9.67 3.15 15.52
N TRP A 50 -9.16 1.95 15.82
CA TRP A 50 -8.74 1.61 17.17
C TRP A 50 -7.47 2.35 17.62
N GLY A 51 -7.02 3.36 16.85
CA GLY A 51 -5.75 4.04 17.09
C GLY A 51 -4.55 3.09 17.08
N ALA A 52 -4.66 1.92 16.42
CA ALA A 52 -3.64 0.86 16.46
C ALA A 52 -2.25 1.32 15.96
N PHE A 53 -2.22 2.41 15.18
CA PHE A 53 -1.02 3.05 14.63
C PHE A 53 -0.88 4.52 15.05
N ALA A 54 -1.66 4.97 16.05
CA ALA A 54 -1.66 6.37 16.49
C ALA A 54 -0.30 6.81 17.08
N SER A 55 0.37 5.90 17.80
CA SER A 55 1.70 6.11 18.36
C SER A 55 2.84 5.62 17.45
N THR A 56 2.52 5.03 16.29
CA THR A 56 3.54 4.62 15.32
C THR A 56 4.20 5.88 14.74
N PRO A 57 5.54 5.93 14.63
CA PRO A 57 6.24 7.03 13.96
C PRO A 57 5.69 7.28 12.55
N ASN A 58 5.87 8.49 12.01
CA ASN A 58 5.50 8.79 10.63
C ASN A 58 6.44 8.08 9.66
N LYS A 59 6.24 6.76 9.49
CA LYS A 59 7.14 5.86 8.79
C LYS A 59 6.37 4.86 7.93
N VAL A 60 6.88 4.60 6.74
CA VAL A 60 6.34 3.63 5.79
C VAL A 60 7.38 2.58 5.39
N LEU A 61 6.91 1.44 4.89
CA LEU A 61 7.76 0.40 4.30
C LEU A 61 7.50 0.31 2.80
N ILE A 62 8.53 0.49 1.99
CA ILE A 62 8.50 0.27 0.54
C ILE A 62 8.90 -1.16 0.25
N TYR A 63 7.99 -1.93 -0.33
CA TYR A 63 8.20 -3.31 -0.74
C TYR A 63 8.19 -3.42 -2.26
N SER A 64 9.31 -3.89 -2.85
CA SER A 64 9.49 -3.94 -4.31
C SER A 64 9.93 -5.31 -4.83
N ARG A 65 9.73 -6.38 -4.06
CA ARG A 65 10.19 -7.73 -4.46
C ARG A 65 9.47 -8.19 -5.73
N THR A 66 10.23 -8.74 -6.67
CA THR A 66 9.71 -9.33 -7.89
C THR A 66 10.00 -10.82 -7.91
N ALA A 67 8.96 -11.67 -7.80
CA ALA A 67 9.07 -13.13 -7.98
C ALA A 67 8.93 -13.54 -9.46
N GLY A 68 9.44 -12.71 -10.38
CA GLY A 68 9.22 -12.84 -11.81
C GLY A 68 9.82 -11.66 -12.59
N PRO A 69 9.22 -11.28 -13.74
CA PRO A 69 9.69 -10.16 -14.54
C PRO A 69 9.85 -8.88 -13.72
N ARG A 70 10.94 -8.15 -13.93
CA ARG A 70 11.26 -6.94 -13.17
C ARG A 70 11.15 -5.71 -14.06
N HIS A 71 10.42 -4.70 -13.59
CA HIS A 71 10.36 -3.42 -14.25
C HIS A 71 11.72 -2.72 -14.18
N ALA A 72 12.19 -2.16 -15.29
CA ALA A 72 13.52 -1.56 -15.37
C ALA A 72 13.75 -0.42 -14.35
N ASN A 73 12.69 0.33 -14.04
CA ASN A 73 12.73 1.44 -13.07
C ASN A 73 12.91 0.97 -11.60
N LEU A 74 12.76 -0.33 -11.32
CA LEU A 74 13.11 -0.90 -10.02
C LEU A 74 14.61 -1.14 -9.89
N GLY A 75 15.41 -1.02 -10.96
CA GLY A 75 16.87 -1.17 -10.92
C GLY A 75 17.33 -2.62 -10.66
N PRO A 76 18.57 -2.85 -10.20
CA PRO A 76 19.00 -4.18 -9.76
C PRO A 76 18.19 -4.66 -8.55
N ALA A 77 18.10 -5.98 -8.38
CA ALA A 77 17.47 -6.60 -7.21
C ALA A 77 18.21 -6.16 -5.93
N LEU A 78 17.44 -5.97 -4.86
CA LEU A 78 17.99 -5.48 -3.60
C LEU A 78 18.61 -6.62 -2.80
N GLY A 79 19.63 -6.30 -1.99
CA GLY A 79 20.19 -7.23 -1.01
C GLY A 79 19.16 -7.66 0.05
N PRO A 80 19.45 -8.71 0.82
CA PRO A 80 18.57 -9.17 1.89
C PRO A 80 18.44 -8.12 3.01
N GLY A 81 17.39 -8.24 3.82
CA GLY A 81 17.18 -7.39 4.98
C GLY A 81 16.48 -6.07 4.69
N LEU A 82 16.64 -5.13 5.62
CA LEU A 82 16.00 -3.82 5.60
C LEU A 82 17.01 -2.76 5.16
N ASN A 83 16.58 -1.84 4.30
CA ASN A 83 17.38 -0.74 3.77
C ASN A 83 18.71 -1.16 3.12
N PRO A 84 18.72 -2.19 2.24
CA PRO A 84 19.92 -2.53 1.47
C PRO A 84 20.34 -1.35 0.59
N ALA A 85 21.62 -1.30 0.22
CA ALA A 85 22.16 -0.25 -0.64
C ALA A 85 21.35 -0.12 -1.95
N LEU A 86 21.01 1.12 -2.31
CA LEU A 86 20.33 1.44 -3.57
C LEU A 86 21.35 1.91 -4.60
N ALA A 87 21.26 1.37 -5.81
CA ALA A 87 21.93 1.90 -6.98
C ALA A 87 21.14 3.10 -7.54
N PRO A 88 21.78 3.97 -8.36
CA PRO A 88 21.07 5.04 -9.07
C PRO A 88 19.91 4.53 -9.93
N ALA A 89 20.02 3.31 -10.47
CA ALA A 89 19.00 2.67 -11.28
C ALA A 89 17.75 2.22 -10.50
N ASN A 90 17.79 2.15 -9.16
CA ASN A 90 16.61 1.89 -8.31
C ASN A 90 15.72 3.16 -8.22
N ALA A 91 15.29 3.66 -9.38
CA ALA A 91 14.68 4.97 -9.54
C ALA A 91 13.37 5.11 -8.74
N VAL A 92 12.55 4.05 -8.67
CA VAL A 92 11.30 4.06 -7.90
C VAL A 92 11.57 4.19 -6.41
N GLN A 93 12.49 3.40 -5.86
CA GLN A 93 12.84 3.43 -4.44
C GLN A 93 13.45 4.78 -4.07
N ASN A 94 14.46 5.22 -4.82
CA ASN A 94 15.10 6.54 -4.63
C ASN A 94 14.10 7.69 -4.72
N GLY A 95 13.18 7.62 -5.70
CA GLY A 95 12.14 8.62 -5.91
C GLY A 95 11.15 8.68 -4.76
N LEU A 96 10.61 7.54 -4.32
CA LEU A 96 9.68 7.46 -3.20
C LEU A 96 10.34 7.95 -1.90
N ILE A 97 11.57 7.51 -1.60
CA ILE A 97 12.30 7.95 -0.41
C ILE A 97 12.45 9.48 -0.40
N ARG A 98 12.85 10.07 -1.54
CA ARG A 98 12.99 11.52 -1.67
C ARG A 98 11.67 12.26 -1.47
N LEU A 99 10.59 11.80 -2.10
CA LEU A 99 9.27 12.41 -2.00
C LEU A 99 8.70 12.32 -0.58
N LEU A 100 8.80 11.16 0.06
CA LEU A 100 8.32 10.93 1.42
C LEU A 100 9.12 11.76 2.43
N ALA A 101 10.44 11.84 2.28
CA ALA A 101 11.30 12.65 3.14
C ALA A 101 10.97 14.15 3.05
N ALA A 102 10.62 14.65 1.86
CA ALA A 102 10.20 16.05 1.67
C ALA A 102 8.91 16.38 2.47
N GLU A 103 8.07 15.38 2.71
CA GLU A 103 6.84 15.48 3.51
C GLU A 103 7.05 15.06 4.98
N GLY A 104 8.30 14.89 5.43
CA GLY A 104 8.60 14.46 6.80
C GLY A 104 8.16 13.03 7.13
N ILE A 105 8.00 12.17 6.12
CA ILE A 105 7.69 10.74 6.25
C ILE A 105 8.98 9.94 6.10
N GLN A 106 9.31 9.15 7.11
CA GLN A 106 10.43 8.21 7.05
C GLN A 106 10.06 7.02 6.16
N ALA A 107 11.03 6.51 5.41
CA ALA A 107 10.82 5.35 4.53
C ALA A 107 11.90 4.31 4.79
N ASP A 108 11.48 3.10 5.16
CA ASP A 108 12.32 1.91 5.04
C ASP A 108 11.97 1.21 3.72
N TRP A 109 12.89 0.42 3.15
CA TRP A 109 12.66 -0.32 1.91
C TRP A 109 13.27 -1.72 1.96
N THR A 110 12.67 -2.65 1.22
CA THR A 110 13.13 -4.04 1.19
C THR A 110 12.56 -4.83 0.00
N GLU A 111 13.28 -5.88 -0.40
CA GLU A 111 12.76 -6.99 -1.22
C GLU A 111 12.77 -8.32 -0.45
N ASP A 112 13.15 -8.29 0.84
CA ASP A 112 13.20 -9.45 1.72
C ASP A 112 11.79 -9.73 2.30
N VAL A 113 11.20 -10.83 1.87
CA VAL A 113 9.87 -11.28 2.32
C VAL A 113 9.81 -11.57 3.82
N ALA A 114 10.94 -11.89 4.47
CA ALA A 114 10.95 -12.08 5.91
C ALA A 114 10.59 -10.78 6.65
N ARG A 115 10.88 -9.61 6.08
CA ARG A 115 10.50 -8.31 6.63
C ARG A 115 9.00 -8.04 6.54
N MET A 116 8.30 -8.71 5.63
CA MET A 116 6.84 -8.62 5.51
C MET A 116 6.08 -9.36 6.61
N THR A 117 6.77 -10.03 7.54
CA THR A 117 6.16 -10.70 8.69
C THR A 117 5.94 -9.79 9.91
N SER A 118 6.55 -8.60 9.93
CA SER A 118 6.45 -7.63 11.03
C SER A 118 6.20 -6.21 10.49
N LEU A 119 4.92 -5.83 10.46
CA LEU A 119 4.47 -4.59 9.79
C LEU A 119 4.02 -3.49 10.78
N ASN A 120 3.96 -3.78 12.08
CA ASN A 120 3.37 -2.87 13.08
C ASN A 120 4.16 -1.57 13.29
N GLY A 121 5.42 -1.52 12.86
CA GLY A 121 6.26 -0.32 12.93
C GLY A 121 6.01 0.71 11.82
N TYR A 122 5.03 0.48 10.95
CA TYR A 122 4.76 1.30 9.77
C TYR A 122 3.30 1.75 9.69
N LYS A 123 3.08 3.04 9.45
CA LYS A 123 1.74 3.60 9.21
C LYS A 123 1.13 3.13 7.90
N ALA A 124 1.97 2.94 6.89
CA ALA A 124 1.57 2.37 5.61
C ALA A 124 2.64 1.45 5.02
N ILE A 125 2.20 0.48 4.23
CA ILE A 125 3.06 -0.35 3.38
C ILE A 125 2.80 0.02 1.93
N ILE A 126 3.87 0.31 1.19
CA ILE A 126 3.85 0.70 -0.21
C ILE A 126 4.34 -0.47 -1.05
N PHE A 127 3.48 -1.05 -1.88
CA PHE A 127 3.85 -2.05 -2.87
C PHE A 127 4.27 -1.33 -4.15
N ALA A 128 5.58 -1.17 -4.31
CA ALA A 128 6.20 -0.49 -5.45
C ALA A 128 6.44 -1.47 -6.61
N SER A 129 5.38 -1.74 -7.39
CA SER A 129 5.40 -2.65 -8.54
C SER A 129 5.99 -4.04 -8.28
N PRO A 130 5.65 -4.73 -7.17
CA PRO A 130 5.99 -6.14 -7.04
C PRO A 130 5.37 -6.96 -8.18
N THR A 131 5.77 -8.22 -8.31
CA THR A 131 5.28 -9.09 -9.38
C THR A 131 5.06 -10.51 -8.87
N ARG A 132 4.08 -11.22 -9.45
CA ARG A 132 3.82 -12.64 -9.16
C ARG A 132 3.55 -12.86 -7.66
N ASP A 133 4.01 -13.94 -7.07
CA ASP A 133 3.80 -14.28 -5.65
C ASP A 133 4.94 -13.72 -4.77
N ALA A 134 5.11 -12.40 -4.80
CA ALA A 134 6.14 -11.69 -4.06
C ALA A 134 6.11 -11.98 -2.54
N LEU A 135 4.95 -12.23 -1.95
CA LEU A 135 4.80 -12.54 -0.53
C LEU A 135 5.03 -14.02 -0.19
N TRP A 136 5.31 -14.87 -1.19
CA TRP A 136 5.64 -16.28 -0.96
C TRP A 136 7.15 -16.46 -0.77
N ASP A 137 7.56 -17.12 0.31
CA ASP A 137 8.98 -17.36 0.60
C ASP A 137 9.52 -18.60 -0.13
N HIS A 138 9.72 -18.48 -1.45
CA HIS A 138 10.26 -19.55 -2.30
C HIS A 138 11.64 -20.07 -1.90
N ALA A 139 12.42 -19.30 -1.13
CA ALA A 139 13.73 -19.73 -0.67
C ALA A 139 13.64 -20.80 0.42
N LYS A 140 12.47 -20.94 1.05
CA LYS A 140 12.21 -21.94 2.09
C LYS A 140 11.46 -23.13 1.49
N THR A 141 11.84 -24.32 1.92
CA THR A 141 11.03 -25.53 1.70
C THR A 141 9.98 -25.63 2.82
N ALA A 142 8.81 -26.21 2.52
CA ALA A 142 7.73 -26.39 3.51
C ALA A 142 8.07 -27.41 4.62
N ALA A 143 9.34 -27.84 4.75
CA ALA A 143 9.77 -28.79 5.75
C ALA A 143 9.73 -28.17 7.16
N GLY A 144 9.38 -28.99 8.16
CA GLY A 144 9.54 -28.65 9.58
C GLY A 144 8.61 -27.55 10.12
N GLY A 145 7.41 -27.35 9.55
CA GLY A 145 6.46 -26.34 10.04
C GLY A 145 6.76 -24.91 9.58
N THR A 146 7.61 -24.76 8.56
CA THR A 146 7.93 -23.46 7.97
C THR A 146 6.71 -22.86 7.27
N GLN A 147 6.25 -21.71 7.75
CA GLN A 147 5.12 -21.01 7.16
C GLN A 147 5.56 -20.15 5.97
N LEU A 148 5.48 -20.70 4.76
CA LEU A 148 5.85 -20.02 3.50
C LEU A 148 4.96 -18.80 3.18
N ASP A 149 3.77 -18.75 3.77
CA ASP A 149 2.77 -17.69 3.59
C ASP A 149 2.72 -16.68 4.76
N ALA A 150 3.72 -16.69 5.64
CA ALA A 150 3.74 -15.84 6.83
C ALA A 150 3.57 -14.34 6.51
N ALA A 151 4.13 -13.89 5.38
CA ALA A 151 3.97 -12.52 4.90
C ALA A 151 2.54 -12.20 4.45
N ARG A 152 1.86 -13.14 3.77
CA ARG A 152 0.43 -13.01 3.42
C ARG A 152 -0.44 -12.94 4.67
N HIS A 153 -0.15 -13.79 5.67
CA HIS A 153 -0.83 -13.77 6.95
C HIS A 153 -0.63 -12.43 7.66
N ALA A 154 0.62 -11.95 7.78
CA ALA A 154 0.94 -10.68 8.42
C ALA A 154 0.27 -9.48 7.72
N LEU A 155 0.29 -9.41 6.38
CA LEU A 155 -0.39 -8.35 5.63
C LEU A 155 -1.90 -8.34 5.92
N ARG A 156 -2.55 -9.52 5.94
CA ARG A 156 -3.99 -9.63 6.27
C ARG A 156 -4.29 -9.08 7.67
N GLN A 157 -3.47 -9.44 8.67
CA GLN A 157 -3.68 -8.96 10.04
C GLN A 157 -3.37 -7.46 10.17
N TYR A 158 -2.34 -6.98 9.46
CA TYR A 158 -2.00 -5.57 9.39
C TYR A 158 -3.17 -4.72 8.87
N MET A 159 -3.77 -5.13 7.74
CA MET A 159 -4.94 -4.45 7.18
C MET A 159 -6.15 -4.49 8.13
N ARG A 160 -6.42 -5.65 8.75
CA ARG A 160 -7.53 -5.79 9.71
C ARG A 160 -7.40 -4.86 10.91
N ARG A 161 -6.18 -4.51 11.31
CA ARG A 161 -5.88 -3.59 12.41
C ARG A 161 -5.86 -2.12 11.99
N GLY A 162 -6.21 -1.79 10.74
CA GLY A 162 -6.27 -0.41 10.25
C GLY A 162 -4.94 0.11 9.68
N GLY A 163 -4.05 -0.78 9.26
CA GLY A 163 -2.80 -0.39 8.59
C GLY A 163 -3.06 0.20 7.21
N GLY A 164 -2.25 1.20 6.81
CA GLY A 164 -2.35 1.84 5.50
C GLY A 164 -1.71 1.02 4.38
N PHE A 165 -2.28 1.04 3.18
CA PHE A 165 -1.74 0.34 2.03
C PHE A 165 -1.74 1.22 0.78
N VAL A 166 -0.64 1.18 0.03
CA VAL A 166 -0.49 1.88 -1.25
C VAL A 166 0.00 0.88 -2.28
N GLY A 167 -0.81 0.58 -3.29
CA GLY A 167 -0.41 -0.25 -4.44
C GLY A 167 -0.04 0.62 -5.64
N ILE A 168 1.16 0.41 -6.20
CA ILE A 168 1.62 1.16 -7.38
C ILE A 168 1.81 0.21 -8.56
N HIS A 169 1.18 0.53 -9.69
CA HIS A 169 1.37 -0.12 -10.99
C HIS A 169 1.23 -1.65 -10.93
N ASN A 170 2.30 -2.44 -11.08
CA ASN A 170 2.19 -3.89 -11.11
C ASN A 170 1.89 -4.54 -9.74
N ALA A 171 1.65 -3.75 -8.70
CA ALA A 171 0.96 -4.25 -7.50
C ALA A 171 -0.31 -5.04 -7.86
N PHE A 172 -1.04 -4.64 -8.92
CA PHE A 172 -2.21 -5.37 -9.43
C PHE A 172 -1.89 -6.67 -10.18
N GLY A 173 -0.63 -6.90 -10.59
CA GLY A 173 -0.13 -8.15 -11.18
C GLY A 173 0.59 -9.04 -10.16
N THR A 174 0.32 -8.83 -8.87
CA THR A 174 0.93 -9.54 -7.74
C THR A 174 -0.14 -10.33 -6.99
N GLU A 175 0.23 -11.47 -6.40
CA GLU A 175 -0.64 -12.34 -5.61
C GLU A 175 -1.97 -12.72 -6.31
N TYR A 176 -1.99 -12.83 -7.64
CA TYR A 176 -3.22 -13.03 -8.44
C TYR A 176 -4.01 -14.31 -8.10
N ASN A 177 -3.39 -15.30 -7.46
CA ASN A 177 -4.05 -16.52 -6.98
C ASN A 177 -4.52 -16.42 -5.51
N TRP A 178 -4.43 -15.25 -4.89
CA TRP A 178 -4.82 -15.03 -3.51
C TRP A 178 -6.06 -14.12 -3.47
N PRO A 179 -7.28 -14.68 -3.33
CA PRO A 179 -8.52 -13.91 -3.35
C PRO A 179 -8.50 -12.70 -2.42
N TYR A 180 -8.02 -12.84 -1.19
CA TYR A 180 -7.96 -11.70 -0.27
C TYR A 180 -7.19 -10.49 -0.82
N TYR A 181 -6.10 -10.70 -1.58
CA TYR A 181 -5.32 -9.60 -2.15
C TYR A 181 -6.05 -8.91 -3.30
N GLU A 182 -6.68 -9.67 -4.20
CA GLU A 182 -7.58 -9.11 -5.22
C GLU A 182 -8.70 -8.27 -4.57
N GLY A 183 -9.24 -8.75 -3.44
CA GLY A 183 -10.23 -8.02 -2.65
C GLY A 183 -9.67 -6.73 -2.05
N LEU A 184 -8.45 -6.78 -1.51
CA LEU A 184 -7.73 -5.61 -0.97
C LEU A 184 -7.56 -4.54 -2.05
N LEU A 185 -7.34 -4.95 -3.30
CA LEU A 185 -7.21 -4.06 -4.46
C LEU A 185 -8.56 -3.62 -5.05
N GLY A 186 -9.68 -3.94 -4.42
CA GLY A 186 -11.01 -3.54 -4.89
C GLY A 186 -11.51 -4.39 -6.06
N ASN A 187 -11.20 -5.68 -6.07
CA ASN A 187 -11.59 -6.62 -7.12
C ASN A 187 -10.91 -6.39 -8.47
N ALA A 188 -9.73 -5.79 -8.42
CA ALA A 188 -8.93 -5.46 -9.59
C ALA A 188 -7.67 -6.34 -9.60
N ASN A 189 -7.45 -6.99 -10.74
CA ASN A 189 -6.23 -7.74 -11.04
C ASN A 189 -5.77 -7.39 -12.46
N PHE A 190 -4.47 -7.34 -12.64
CA PHE A 190 -3.85 -7.21 -13.95
C PHE A 190 -3.67 -8.60 -14.56
N TYR A 191 -4.36 -8.88 -15.66
CA TYR A 191 -4.37 -10.21 -16.29
C TYR A 191 -3.35 -10.31 -17.44
N ASP A 192 -3.36 -9.36 -18.37
CA ASP A 192 -2.42 -9.28 -19.50
C ASP A 192 -2.27 -7.84 -20.03
N HIS A 193 -1.41 -7.67 -21.04
CA HIS A 193 -1.20 -6.41 -21.76
C HIS A 193 -1.98 -6.30 -23.09
N GLY A 194 -2.87 -7.26 -23.40
CA GLY A 194 -3.42 -7.47 -24.74
C GLY A 194 -2.44 -8.12 -25.71
#